data_AF-A0A2M7V3E5-F1
#
_entry.id   AF-A0A2M7V3E5-F1
#
_cell.length_a   1.000
_cell.length_b   1.000
_cell.length_c   1.000
_cell.angle_alpha   90.00
_cell.angle_beta   90.00
_cell.angle_gamma   90.00
#
_symmetry.space_group_name_H-M   'P 1'
#
loop_
_entity.id
_entity.type
_entity.pdbx_description
1 polymer ?
#
loop_
_entity_poly.entity_id
_entity_poly.type
_entity_poly.pdbx_seq_one_letter_code
_entity_poly.pdbx_strand_id
1 'polypeptide(L)'
;MIPKKQNKQLVLFFTYGVSLAIWEKAGTLGRDARLYQELQKHNIDVLFVTYGKSRREKELADRLGISIFYNKWHLPTFLYYVFLPVLLLFQSYKNIGWIKSHQYIGVFPAYVYARLKKVSYVAR
;
A
#
# COMPACT_ATOMS: atom_id res chain seq x y z
N MET A 1 2.25 -18.90 -28.03
CA MET A 1 2.57 -18.12 -26.81
C MET A 1 1.26 -17.82 -26.09
N ILE A 2 1.03 -18.39 -24.92
CA ILE A 2 -0.15 -18.06 -24.09
C ILE A 2 0.09 -16.64 -23.54
N PRO A 3 -0.84 -15.68 -23.70
CA PRO A 3 -0.65 -14.35 -23.15
C PRO A 3 -0.50 -14.46 -21.63
N LYS A 4 0.63 -13.93 -21.10
CA LYS A 4 0.87 -13.84 -19.65
C LYS A 4 -0.32 -13.07 -19.06
N LYS A 5 -1.17 -13.73 -18.27
CA LYS A 5 -2.30 -13.12 -17.59
C LYS A 5 -1.75 -11.93 -16.79
N GLN A 6 -2.14 -10.70 -17.12
CA GLN A 6 -1.62 -9.53 -16.41
C GLN A 6 -2.04 -9.63 -14.95
N ASN A 7 -1.07 -9.65 -14.04
CA ASN A 7 -1.32 -9.65 -12.61
C ASN A 7 -2.09 -8.39 -12.24
N LYS A 8 -3.20 -8.55 -11.49
CA LYS A 8 -3.92 -7.41 -10.92
C LYS A 8 -3.19 -6.96 -9.67
N GLN A 9 -3.16 -5.66 -9.41
CA GLN A 9 -2.54 -5.11 -8.22
C GLN A 9 -3.60 -4.70 -7.18
N LEU A 10 -3.37 -5.10 -5.93
CA LEU A 10 -4.05 -4.58 -4.74
C LEU A 10 -3.17 -3.49 -4.12
N VAL A 11 -3.71 -2.29 -3.97
CA VAL A 11 -3.04 -1.20 -3.22
C VAL A 11 -3.68 -1.09 -1.83
N LEU A 12 -2.88 -1.34 -0.80
CA LEU A 12 -3.30 -1.25 0.60
C LEU A 12 -2.81 0.05 1.22
N PHE A 13 -3.74 0.90 1.62
CA PHE A 13 -3.47 2.10 2.41
C PHE A 13 -3.50 1.78 3.90
N PHE A 14 -2.42 2.12 4.58
CA PHE A 14 -2.31 1.99 6.02
C PHE A 14 -3.15 3.08 6.70
N THR A 15 -3.50 2.85 7.96
CA THR A 15 -4.08 3.89 8.82
C THR A 15 -3.12 5.08 8.95
N TYR A 16 -3.65 6.29 9.05
CA TYR A 16 -2.87 7.51 9.23
C TYR A 16 -1.81 7.36 10.33
N GLY A 17 -0.56 7.68 9.98
CA GLY A 17 0.59 7.60 10.88
C GLY A 17 1.16 6.20 11.08
N VAL A 18 0.53 5.14 10.56
CA VAL A 18 1.00 3.76 10.73
C VAL A 18 2.02 3.37 9.66
N SER A 19 3.06 2.65 10.08
CA SER A 19 4.16 2.19 9.23
C SER A 19 4.46 0.71 9.45
N LEU A 20 5.27 0.09 8.58
CA LEU A 20 5.71 -1.29 8.81
C LEU A 20 6.57 -1.39 10.08
N ALA A 21 7.38 -0.38 10.39
CA ALA A 21 8.14 -0.35 11.64
C ALA A 21 7.22 -0.36 12.88
N ILE A 22 6.03 0.24 12.81
CA ILE A 22 5.04 0.15 13.89
C ILE A 22 4.49 -1.27 14.00
N TRP A 23 4.15 -1.92 12.89
CA TRP A 23 3.72 -3.33 12.89
C TRP A 23 4.80 -4.28 13.41
N GLU A 24 6.07 -4.03 13.07
CA GLU A 24 7.21 -4.81 13.58
C GLU A 24 7.33 -4.65 15.09
N LYS A 25 7.30 -3.42 15.60
CA LYS A 25 7.35 -3.13 17.04
C LYS A 25 6.17 -3.72 17.81
N ALA A 26 4.99 -3.77 17.20
CA ALA A 26 3.80 -4.37 17.79
C ALA A 26 3.79 -5.90 17.70
N GLY A 27 4.78 -6.53 17.04
CA GLY A 27 4.83 -7.98 16.84
C GLY A 27 3.77 -8.50 15.85
N THR A 28 3.08 -7.64 15.10
CA THR A 28 2.00 -8.03 14.19
C THR A 28 2.42 -8.15 12.73
N LEU A 29 3.61 -7.64 12.38
CA LEU A 29 4.11 -7.61 11.00
C LEU A 29 3.94 -8.94 10.25
N GLY A 30 4.42 -10.04 10.83
CA GLY A 30 4.34 -11.36 10.20
C GLY A 30 2.91 -11.90 10.11
N ARG A 31 2.05 -11.63 11.11
CA ARG A 31 0.66 -12.09 11.12
C ARG A 31 -0.17 -11.33 10.09
N ASP A 32 -0.06 -10.01 10.05
CA ASP A 32 -0.86 -9.15 9.19
C ASP A 32 -0.39 -9.20 7.73
N ALA A 33 0.91 -9.38 7.47
CA ALA A 33 1.44 -9.52 6.12
C ALA A 33 1.08 -10.87 5.45
N ARG A 34 0.84 -11.95 6.22
CA ARG A 34 0.53 -13.29 5.68
C ARG A 34 -0.67 -13.29 4.73
N LEU A 35 -1.71 -12.51 5.04
CA LEU A 35 -2.87 -12.37 4.16
C LEU A 35 -2.46 -11.88 2.77
N TYR A 36 -1.57 -10.89 2.71
CA TYR A 36 -1.13 -10.27 1.46
C TYR A 36 -0.14 -11.14 0.70
N GLN A 37 0.72 -11.87 1.41
CA GLN A 37 1.60 -12.88 0.82
C GLN A 37 0.79 -14.02 0.18
N GLU A 38 -0.32 -14.42 0.80
CA GLU A 38 -1.22 -15.42 0.20
C GLU A 38 -1.88 -14.90 -1.08
N LEU A 39 -2.30 -13.63 -1.12
CA LEU A 39 -2.83 -13.02 -2.35
C LEU A 39 -1.80 -13.01 -3.49
N GLN A 40 -0.52 -12.80 -3.20
CA GLN A 40 0.55 -12.87 -4.21
C GLN A 40 0.68 -14.26 -4.84
N LYS A 41 0.43 -15.34 -4.08
CA LYS A 41 0.38 -16.70 -4.64
C LYS A 41 -0.76 -16.90 -5.64
N HIS A 42 -1.80 -16.07 -5.57
CA HIS A 42 -2.93 -16.06 -6.50
C HIS A 42 -2.77 -15.05 -7.67
N ASN A 43 -1.54 -14.66 -8.00
CA ASN A 43 -1.22 -13.69 -9.07
C ASN A 43 -1.81 -12.29 -8.84
N ILE A 44 -1.92 -11.89 -7.56
CA ILE A 44 -2.32 -10.54 -7.16
C ILE A 44 -1.10 -9.83 -6.56
N ASP A 45 -0.54 -8.88 -7.28
CA ASP A 45 0.56 -8.07 -6.76
C ASP A 45 0.04 -7.17 -5.63
N VAL A 46 0.84 -6.95 -4.58
CA VAL A 46 0.45 -6.10 -3.45
C VAL A 46 1.41 -4.92 -3.32
N LEU A 47 0.83 -3.72 -3.20
CA LEU A 47 1.53 -2.49 -2.84
C LEU A 47 1.03 -1.98 -1.50
N PHE A 48 1.92 -1.85 -0.54
CA PHE A 48 1.65 -1.16 0.72
C PHE A 48 1.93 0.33 0.58
N VAL A 49 1.00 1.15 1.04
CA VAL A 49 1.14 2.61 1.14
C VAL A 49 1.17 2.98 2.62
N THR A 50 2.34 3.37 3.12
CA THR A 50 2.62 3.53 4.56
C THR A 50 3.10 4.94 4.91
N TYR A 51 3.05 5.30 6.19
CA TYR A 51 3.47 6.63 6.68
C TYR A 51 4.92 6.64 7.21
N GLY A 52 5.64 5.52 7.08
CA GLY A 52 7.02 5.45 7.53
C GLY A 52 7.92 6.36 6.71
N LYS A 53 9.00 6.85 7.35
CA LYS A 53 9.92 7.82 6.74
C LYS A 53 11.33 7.26 6.52
N SER A 54 11.69 6.18 7.22
CA SER A 54 13.03 5.62 7.19
C SER A 54 13.19 4.56 6.10
N ARG A 55 14.44 4.31 5.70
CA ARG A 55 14.78 3.20 4.79
C ARG A 55 14.41 1.82 5.33
N ARG A 56 14.26 1.69 6.65
CA ARG A 56 13.77 0.47 7.32
C ARG A 56 12.42 -0.01 6.77
N GLU A 57 11.56 0.90 6.29
CA GLU A 57 10.30 0.51 5.64
C GLU A 57 10.55 -0.35 4.40
N LYS A 58 11.56 0.01 3.59
CA LYS A 58 11.94 -0.77 2.41
C LYS A 58 12.54 -2.13 2.82
N GLU A 59 13.44 -2.15 3.78
CA GLU A 59 14.02 -3.40 4.30
C GLU A 59 12.96 -4.36 4.86
N LEU A 60 11.96 -3.81 5.56
CA LEU A 60 10.79 -4.56 6.04
C LEU A 60 9.96 -5.12 4.89
N ALA A 61 9.65 -4.30 3.90
CA ALA A 61 8.85 -4.69 2.75
C ALA A 61 9.57 -5.75 1.89
N ASP A 62 10.88 -5.58 1.67
CA ASP A 62 11.74 -6.52 0.95
C ASP A 62 11.79 -7.89 1.67
N ARG A 63 11.90 -7.90 3.01
CA ARG A 63 11.81 -9.13 3.84
C ARG A 63 10.46 -9.84 3.69
N LEU A 64 9.39 -9.10 3.44
CA LEU A 64 8.05 -9.66 3.24
C LEU A 64 7.77 -10.05 1.78
N GLY A 65 8.60 -9.63 0.82
CA GLY A 65 8.34 -9.77 -0.61
C GLY A 65 7.19 -8.89 -1.12
N ILE A 66 6.88 -7.78 -0.44
CA ILE A 66 5.76 -6.90 -0.76
C ILE A 66 6.29 -5.55 -1.26
N SER A 67 5.67 -4.98 -2.31
CA SER A 67 6.05 -3.65 -2.78
C SER A 67 5.60 -2.58 -1.79
N ILE A 68 6.37 -1.49 -1.65
CA ILE A 68 6.04 -0.41 -0.72
C ILE A 68 6.16 0.99 -1.34
N PHE A 69 5.24 1.86 -0.98
CA PHE A 69 5.27 3.30 -1.14
C PHE A 69 5.21 3.95 0.25
N TYR A 70 6.25 4.69 0.61
CA TYR A 70 6.37 5.31 1.93
C TYR A 70 6.86 6.76 1.80
N ASN A 71 6.86 7.51 2.91
CA ASN A 71 7.22 8.93 2.93
C ASN A 71 8.73 9.16 2.89
N LYS A 72 9.35 8.86 1.74
CA LYS A 72 10.79 9.06 1.49
C LYS A 72 11.24 10.53 1.58
N TRP A 73 10.31 11.46 1.40
CA TRP A 73 10.57 12.91 1.44
C TRP A 73 10.55 13.48 2.86
N HIS A 74 10.30 12.65 3.87
CA HIS A 74 10.24 13.06 5.28
C HIS A 74 9.22 14.15 5.58
N LEU A 75 8.21 14.33 4.71
CA LEU A 75 7.16 15.34 4.88
C LEU A 75 6.48 15.19 6.25
N PRO A 76 5.98 16.28 6.85
CA PRO A 76 5.03 16.19 7.96
C PRO A 76 3.91 15.21 7.61
N THR A 77 3.52 14.35 8.56
CA THR A 77 2.59 13.22 8.29
C THR A 77 1.27 13.70 7.70
N PHE A 78 0.77 14.84 8.15
CA PHE A 78 -0.42 15.48 7.62
C PHE A 78 -0.26 15.91 6.15
N LEU A 79 0.86 16.55 5.79
CA LEU A 79 1.12 16.94 4.40
C LEU A 79 1.26 15.70 3.51
N TYR A 80 1.98 14.68 3.97
CA TYR A 80 2.08 13.42 3.24
C TYR A 80 0.72 12.79 3.01
N TYR A 81 -0.15 12.76 4.03
CA TYR A 81 -1.53 12.27 3.92
C TYR A 81 -2.35 13.01 2.85
N VAL A 82 -2.30 14.35 2.87
CA VAL A 82 -3.04 15.19 1.91
C VAL A 82 -2.54 14.97 0.48
N PHE A 83 -1.22 14.90 0.28
CA PHE A 83 -0.63 14.77 -1.06
C PHE A 83 -0.52 13.32 -1.54
N LEU A 84 -0.77 12.32 -0.69
CA LEU A 84 -0.61 10.90 -0.99
C LEU A 84 -1.26 10.45 -2.31
N PRO A 85 -2.52 10.84 -2.64
CA PRO A 85 -3.16 10.44 -3.88
C PRO A 85 -2.42 10.97 -5.11
N VAL A 86 -1.96 12.21 -5.06
CA VAL A 86 -1.23 12.87 -6.17
C VAL A 86 0.16 12.27 -6.32
N LEU A 87 0.87 12.03 -5.22
CA LEU A 87 2.20 11.40 -5.24
C LEU A 87 2.16 10.00 -5.87
N LEU A 88 1.08 9.26 -5.66
CA LEU A 88 0.85 7.93 -6.25
C LEU A 88 0.47 7.97 -7.75
N LEU A 89 0.06 9.12 -8.30
CA LEU A 89 -0.17 9.26 -9.75
C LEU A 89 1.14 9.26 -10.54
N PHE A 90 2.21 9.76 -9.94
CA PHE A 90 3.56 9.75 -10.53
C PHE A 90 4.21 8.37 -10.52
N GLN A 91 3.55 7.35 -9.96
CA GLN A 91 4.02 5.98 -9.97
C GLN A 91 3.40 5.21 -11.14
N SER A 92 4.20 4.41 -11.84
CA SER A 92 3.79 3.66 -13.04
C SER A 92 3.02 2.36 -12.72
N TYR A 93 2.00 2.42 -11.88
CA TYR A 93 1.12 1.29 -11.60
C TYR A 93 0.05 1.16 -12.69
N LYS A 94 0.22 0.20 -13.60
CA LYS A 94 -0.60 0.07 -14.83
C LYS A 94 -1.81 -0.86 -14.73
N ASN A 95 -1.89 -1.72 -13.71
CA ASN A 95 -2.98 -2.71 -13.60
C ASN A 95 -3.56 -2.82 -12.18
N ILE A 96 -3.93 -1.67 -11.59
CA ILE A 96 -4.59 -1.63 -10.29
C ILE A 96 -5.99 -2.22 -10.43
N GLY A 97 -6.25 -3.35 -9.76
CA GLY A 97 -7.57 -3.96 -9.69
C GLY A 97 -8.39 -3.43 -8.53
N TRP A 98 -7.75 -3.26 -7.37
CA TRP A 98 -8.43 -2.93 -6.12
C TRP A 98 -7.60 -1.98 -5.27
N ILE A 99 -8.28 -1.07 -4.59
CA ILE A 99 -7.70 -0.27 -3.51
C ILE A 99 -8.43 -0.62 -2.21
N LYS A 100 -7.65 -0.88 -1.17
CA LYS A 100 -8.15 -1.22 0.17
C LYS A 100 -7.53 -0.29 1.21
N SER A 101 -8.27 0.05 2.26
CA SER A 101 -7.69 0.62 3.50
C SER A 101 -7.78 -0.39 4.64
N HIS A 102 -6.88 -0.29 5.62
CA HIS A 102 -6.88 -1.18 6.80
C HIS A 102 -7.84 -0.73 7.91
N GLN A 103 -8.20 0.57 7.97
CA GLN A 103 -9.12 1.20 8.94
C GLN A 103 -9.66 2.55 8.43
N TYR A 104 -10.72 3.08 9.06
CA TYR A 104 -11.47 4.29 8.64
C TYR A 104 -10.64 5.57 8.41
N ILE A 105 -9.55 5.80 9.15
CA ILE A 105 -8.74 7.03 9.00
C ILE A 105 -7.83 6.97 7.75
N GLY A 106 -7.60 5.78 7.17
CA GLY A 106 -6.95 5.63 5.87
C GLY A 106 -7.88 5.84 4.66
N VAL A 107 -9.18 6.09 4.89
CA VAL A 107 -10.21 6.08 3.84
C VAL A 107 -10.06 7.23 2.87
N PHE A 108 -9.75 8.45 3.33
CA PHE A 108 -9.76 9.62 2.45
C PHE A 108 -8.72 9.54 1.33
N PRO A 109 -7.40 9.35 1.58
CA PRO A 109 -6.43 9.29 0.48
C PRO A 109 -6.65 8.06 -0.41
N ALA A 110 -7.06 6.93 0.17
CA ALA A 110 -7.38 5.71 -0.58
C ALA A 110 -8.57 5.92 -1.52
N TYR A 111 -9.63 6.54 -1.02
CA TYR A 111 -10.85 6.84 -1.78
C TYR A 111 -10.58 7.84 -2.90
N VAL A 112 -9.86 8.94 -2.62
CA VAL A 112 -9.48 9.92 -3.64
C VAL A 112 -8.65 9.26 -4.74
N TYR A 113 -7.67 8.44 -4.37
CA TYR A 113 -6.85 7.71 -5.34
C TYR A 113 -7.68 6.72 -6.18
N ALA A 114 -8.65 6.04 -5.57
CA ALA A 114 -9.56 5.13 -6.28
C ALA A 114 -10.45 5.87 -7.29
N ARG A 115 -10.93 7.07 -6.95
CA ARG A 115 -11.67 7.91 -7.89
C ARG A 115 -10.81 8.35 -9.07
N LEU A 116 -9.57 8.76 -8.80
CA LEU A 116 -8.62 9.15 -9.86
C LEU A 116 -8.27 7.99 -10.80
N LYS A 117 -8.19 6.75 -10.28
CA LYS A 117 -7.89 5.54 -11.05
C LYS A 117 -9.12 4.83 -11.62
N LYS A 118 -10.33 5.23 -11.22
CA LYS A 118 -11.61 4.58 -11.59
C LYS A 118 -11.65 3.08 -11.23
N VAL A 119 -11.13 2.71 -10.06
CA VAL A 119 -11.06 1.32 -9.57
C VAL A 119 -11.92 1.13 -8.32
N SER A 120 -12.31 -0.12 -8.05
CA SER A 120 -13.10 -0.45 -6.86
C SER A 120 -12.32 -0.17 -5.57
N TYR A 121 -13.00 0.47 -4.61
CA TYR A 121 -12.48 0.75 -3.28
C TYR A 121 -13.19 -0.10 -2.23
N VAL A 122 -12.43 -0.70 -1.32
CA VAL A 122 -12.95 -1.52 -0.21
C VAL A 122 -12.44 -0.93 1.11
N ALA A 123 -13.37 -0.51 1.98
CA ALA A 123 -13.07 -0.11 3.35
C ALA A 123 -13.40 -1.27 4.29
N ARG A 124 -12.42 -1.79 5.02
CA ARG A 124 -12.59 -2.74 6.14
C ARG A 124 -11.44 -2.60 7.11
#